data_AF-A0A952MYM6-F1
#
_entry.id   AF-A0A952MYM6-F1
#
_cell.length_a   1.000
_cell.length_b   1.000
_cell.length_c   1.000
_cell.angle_alpha   90.00
_cell.angle_beta   90.00
_cell.angle_gamma   90.00
#
_symmetry.space_group_name_H-M   'P 1'
#
loop_
_entity.id
_entity.type
_entity.pdbx_description
1 polymer ?
#
loop_
_entity_poly.entity_id
_entity_poly.type
_entity_poly.pdbx_seq_one_letter_code
_entity_poly.pdbx_strand_id
1 'polypeptide(L)'
;MKFFISIFLTLLTFHYSLGQEKTKQELFKPFTLIILKPDNAKIPDSLRIYADSIVKKQVDRHFIAIKNLEKLKEMGNENSKSETELKILEMKSREKEVYNFKFYHTVANQTLFELSTLFNTNYWERNYTDRVDILKGDIMDPLDLATRDLGVLGRHFKVNYIISFENIHTDSKNGVLTLKYTVTLFSRNENQVILKKEIEGNAPVDNFKLLREIFPPGNMHEFGIHCDNYLECAFKSAVRFSTEELFKAISERQKK
;
A
#
# COMPACT_ATOMS: atom_id res chain seq x y z
N MET A 1 1.47 -59.54 16.92
CA MET A 1 2.28 -58.55 16.18
C MET A 1 1.52 -57.76 15.09
N LYS A 2 0.21 -57.96 14.87
CA LYS A 2 -0.57 -57.21 13.86
C LYS A 2 -1.31 -55.97 14.40
N PHE A 3 -1.50 -55.87 15.72
CA PHE A 3 -2.21 -54.75 16.35
C PHE A 3 -1.36 -53.48 16.51
N PHE A 4 -0.04 -53.60 16.66
CA PHE A 4 0.85 -52.46 16.84
C PHE A 4 1.09 -51.64 15.56
N ILE A 5 0.96 -52.27 14.39
CA ILE A 5 1.16 -51.59 13.09
C ILE A 5 -0.02 -50.65 12.76
N SER A 6 -1.23 -50.97 13.23
CA SER A 6 -2.44 -50.19 12.95
C SER A 6 -2.49 -48.87 13.73
N ILE A 7 -1.94 -48.84 14.96
CA ILE A 7 -1.84 -47.62 15.78
C ILE A 7 -0.76 -46.68 15.24
N PHE A 8 0.34 -47.23 14.71
CA PHE A 8 1.42 -46.42 14.12
C PHE A 8 0.99 -45.74 12.81
N LEU A 9 0.17 -46.41 11.97
CA LEU A 9 -0.35 -45.79 10.75
C LEU A 9 -1.40 -44.70 11.01
N THR A 10 -2.18 -44.79 12.10
CA THR A 10 -3.18 -43.76 12.45
C THR A 10 -2.55 -42.54 13.12
N LEU A 11 -1.41 -42.69 13.80
CA LEU A 11 -0.64 -41.56 14.33
C LEU A 11 0.13 -40.78 13.24
N LEU A 12 0.54 -41.45 12.17
CA LEU A 12 1.23 -40.82 11.03
C LEU A 12 0.28 -40.01 10.12
N THR A 13 -0.99 -40.39 9.99
CA THR A 13 -1.97 -39.60 9.21
C THR A 13 -2.48 -38.37 9.95
N PHE A 14 -2.47 -38.36 11.29
CA PHE A 14 -2.84 -37.19 12.09
C PHE A 14 -1.82 -36.05 12.04
N HIS A 15 -0.54 -36.34 11.76
CA HIS A 15 0.51 -35.31 11.68
C HIS A 15 0.55 -34.59 10.33
N TYR A 16 -0.06 -35.14 9.27
CA TYR A 16 -0.12 -34.47 7.96
C TYR A 16 -1.25 -33.44 7.83
N SER A 17 -2.18 -33.39 8.78
CA SER A 17 -3.30 -32.43 8.76
C SER A 17 -3.01 -31.11 9.51
N LEU A 18 -1.99 -31.08 10.36
CA LEU A 18 -1.68 -29.93 11.23
C LEU A 18 -0.80 -28.83 10.59
N GLY A 19 -0.56 -28.90 9.28
CA GLY A 19 0.41 -28.03 8.60
C GLY A 19 -0.05 -27.34 7.32
N GLN A 20 -1.36 -27.29 7.03
CA GLN A 20 -1.82 -26.43 5.93
C GLN A 20 -1.77 -24.97 6.39
N GLU A 21 -0.77 -24.25 5.89
CA GLU A 21 -0.67 -22.80 6.04
C GLU A 21 -1.95 -22.17 5.48
N LYS A 22 -2.75 -21.55 6.35
CA LYS A 22 -4.01 -20.92 5.96
C LYS A 22 -3.73 -19.84 4.93
N THR A 23 -4.47 -19.85 3.83
CA THR A 23 -4.39 -18.80 2.83
C THR A 23 -4.89 -17.48 3.41
N LYS A 24 -4.44 -16.34 2.87
CA LYS A 24 -4.92 -15.02 3.33
C LYS A 24 -6.45 -14.90 3.30
N GLN A 25 -7.10 -15.56 2.33
CA GLN A 25 -8.57 -15.58 2.20
C GLN A 25 -9.26 -16.35 3.33
N GLU A 26 -8.59 -17.35 3.91
CA GLU A 26 -9.06 -18.07 5.09
C GLU A 26 -8.81 -17.29 6.37
N LEU A 27 -7.80 -16.41 6.38
CA LEU A 27 -7.45 -15.59 7.55
C LEU A 27 -8.32 -14.34 7.69
N PHE A 28 -8.72 -13.71 6.57
CA PHE A 28 -9.36 -12.39 6.60
C PHE A 28 -10.73 -12.36 5.89
N LYS A 29 -11.65 -11.56 6.42
CA LYS A 29 -12.92 -11.20 5.77
C LYS A 29 -12.65 -10.14 4.70
N PRO A 30 -13.33 -10.17 3.53
CA PRO A 30 -13.22 -9.09 2.56
C PRO A 30 -13.71 -7.75 3.11
N PHE A 31 -13.02 -6.67 2.78
CA PHE A 31 -13.34 -5.32 3.21
C PHE A 31 -12.92 -4.27 2.17
N THR A 32 -13.42 -3.07 2.36
CA THR A 32 -13.21 -1.92 1.49
C THR A 32 -12.61 -0.76 2.27
N LEU A 33 -11.73 0.01 1.65
CA LEU A 33 -11.20 1.24 2.24
C LEU A 33 -11.11 2.38 1.23
N ILE A 34 -11.13 3.60 1.73
CA ILE A 34 -10.70 4.79 1.01
C ILE A 34 -9.48 5.39 1.70
N ILE A 35 -8.49 5.83 0.93
CA ILE A 35 -7.39 6.65 1.42
C ILE A 35 -7.56 8.06 0.89
N LEU A 36 -7.65 9.03 1.79
CA LEU A 36 -7.66 10.44 1.45
C LEU A 36 -6.24 10.92 1.14
N LYS A 37 -6.05 11.58 -0.01
CA LYS A 37 -4.79 12.28 -0.29
C LYS A 37 -4.56 13.34 0.79
N PRO A 38 -3.32 13.60 1.22
CA PRO A 38 -3.05 14.75 2.07
C PRO A 38 -3.26 16.04 1.28
N ASP A 39 -3.78 17.09 1.92
CA ASP A 39 -4.01 18.39 1.26
C ASP A 39 -2.76 19.28 1.20
N ASN A 40 -1.82 19.08 2.12
CA ASN A 40 -0.65 19.93 2.25
C ASN A 40 0.53 19.19 2.88
N ALA A 41 1.72 19.78 2.71
CA ALA A 41 2.92 19.42 3.46
C ALA A 41 3.82 20.65 3.63
N LYS A 42 4.53 20.70 4.76
CA LYS A 42 5.56 21.71 5.04
C LYS A 42 6.95 21.11 4.78
N ILE A 43 7.54 21.44 3.65
CA ILE A 43 8.94 21.11 3.35
C ILE A 43 9.78 22.40 3.29
N PRO A 44 10.95 22.46 3.94
CA PRO A 44 11.98 23.47 3.68
C PRO A 44 12.37 23.58 2.21
N ASP A 45 12.61 24.81 1.72
CA ASP A 45 12.97 25.05 0.32
C ASP A 45 14.24 24.30 -0.12
N SER A 46 15.17 24.03 0.79
CA SER A 46 16.39 23.25 0.53
C SER A 46 16.12 21.82 0.04
N LEU A 47 14.95 21.25 0.34
CA LEU A 47 14.57 19.90 -0.06
C LEU A 47 13.62 19.88 -1.26
N ARG A 48 13.23 21.06 -1.78
CA ARG A 48 12.25 21.18 -2.85
C ARG A 48 12.70 20.51 -4.14
N ILE A 49 14.00 20.57 -4.45
CA ILE A 49 14.60 19.87 -5.59
C ILE A 49 14.38 18.34 -5.53
N TYR A 50 14.39 17.77 -4.32
CA TYR A 50 14.13 16.34 -4.13
C TYR A 50 12.64 16.02 -4.28
N ALA A 51 11.76 16.88 -3.77
CA ALA A 51 10.32 16.75 -3.96
C ALA A 51 9.94 16.81 -5.46
N ASP A 52 10.51 17.76 -6.19
CA ASP A 52 10.29 17.91 -7.64
C ASP A 52 10.81 16.71 -8.42
N SER A 53 11.94 16.12 -8.01
CA SER A 53 12.47 14.87 -8.57
C SER A 53 11.52 13.69 -8.39
N ILE A 54 10.89 13.56 -7.22
CA ILE A 54 9.87 12.52 -6.96
C ILE A 54 8.65 12.72 -7.86
N VAL A 55 8.15 13.96 -7.95
CA VAL A 55 7.02 14.30 -8.84
C VAL A 55 7.36 13.98 -10.28
N LYS A 56 8.53 14.40 -10.77
CA LYS A 56 8.98 14.12 -12.13
C LYS A 56 9.02 12.62 -12.42
N LYS A 57 9.57 11.81 -11.51
CA LYS A 57 9.60 10.35 -11.68
C LYS A 57 8.21 9.74 -11.76
N GLN A 58 7.25 10.24 -10.99
CA GLN A 58 5.87 9.76 -11.06
C GLN A 58 5.24 10.06 -12.42
N VAL A 59 5.45 11.28 -12.93
CA VAL A 59 5.01 11.70 -14.27
C VAL A 59 5.67 10.82 -15.34
N ASP A 60 7.01 10.67 -15.29
CA ASP A 60 7.76 9.87 -16.25
C ASP A 60 7.29 8.41 -16.26
N ARG A 61 7.10 7.79 -15.08
CA ARG A 61 6.61 6.41 -14.95
C ARG A 61 5.23 6.22 -15.59
N HIS A 62 4.33 7.20 -15.44
CA HIS A 62 3.00 7.14 -16.03
C HIS A 62 3.07 7.09 -17.56
N PHE A 63 3.82 8.01 -18.19
CA PHE A 63 3.94 8.06 -19.64
C PHE A 63 4.76 6.90 -20.22
N ILE A 64 5.75 6.39 -19.49
CA ILE A 64 6.46 5.16 -19.85
C ILE A 64 5.49 3.96 -19.85
N ALA A 65 4.61 3.86 -18.84
CA ALA A 65 3.63 2.79 -18.77
C ALA A 65 2.60 2.86 -19.93
N ILE A 66 2.11 4.05 -20.29
CA ILE A 66 1.27 4.24 -21.48
C ILE A 66 2.01 3.77 -22.73
N LYS A 67 3.25 4.20 -22.94
CA LYS A 67 4.06 3.80 -24.10
C LYS A 67 4.28 2.28 -24.16
N ASN A 68 4.43 1.62 -23.02
CA ASN A 68 4.56 0.17 -22.96
C ASN A 68 3.25 -0.52 -23.32
N LEU A 69 2.10 -0.01 -22.88
CA LEU A 69 0.78 -0.52 -23.30
C LEU A 69 0.55 -0.31 -24.79
N GLU A 70 0.93 0.84 -25.35
CA GLU A 70 0.82 1.12 -26.79
C GLU A 70 1.62 0.10 -27.61
N LYS A 71 2.85 -0.23 -27.19
CA LYS A 71 3.65 -1.30 -27.80
C LYS A 71 3.00 -2.68 -27.67
N LEU A 72 2.45 -3.00 -26.49
CA LEU A 72 1.76 -4.27 -26.27
C LEU A 72 0.51 -4.40 -27.17
N LYS A 73 -0.20 -3.30 -27.41
CA LYS A 73 -1.34 -3.26 -28.34
C LYS A 73 -0.89 -3.63 -29.76
N GLU A 74 0.25 -3.15 -30.23
CA GLU A 74 0.77 -3.47 -31.57
C GLU A 74 1.11 -4.96 -31.72
N MET A 75 1.57 -5.61 -30.65
CA MET A 75 2.02 -7.00 -30.65
C MET A 75 0.91 -8.04 -30.36
N GLY A 76 -0.26 -7.61 -29.88
CA GLY A 76 -1.33 -8.48 -29.40
C GLY A 76 -2.28 -9.03 -30.47
N ASN A 77 -3.05 -10.06 -30.11
CA ASN A 77 -4.23 -10.52 -30.88
C ASN A 77 -5.44 -9.57 -30.68
N GLU A 78 -6.52 -9.71 -31.47
CA GLU A 78 -7.66 -8.77 -31.45
C GLU A 78 -8.31 -8.60 -30.06
N ASN A 79 -8.51 -9.70 -29.31
CA ASN A 79 -9.07 -9.63 -27.96
C ASN A 79 -8.15 -8.87 -26.99
N SER A 80 -6.84 -9.14 -27.04
CA SER A 80 -5.85 -8.43 -26.21
C SER A 80 -5.70 -6.95 -26.60
N LYS A 81 -5.92 -6.62 -27.88
CA LYS A 81 -5.90 -5.23 -28.37
C LYS A 81 -7.01 -4.40 -27.75
N SER A 82 -8.23 -4.93 -27.70
CA SER A 82 -9.37 -4.24 -27.10
C SER A 82 -9.18 -3.99 -25.61
N GLU A 83 -8.73 -5.01 -24.86
CA GLU A 83 -8.45 -4.86 -23.43
C GLU A 83 -7.31 -3.85 -23.18
N THR A 84 -6.25 -3.90 -23.98
CA THR A 84 -5.13 -2.96 -23.87
C THR A 84 -5.55 -1.54 -24.22
N GLU A 85 -6.43 -1.36 -25.21
CA GLU A 85 -6.97 -0.05 -25.59
C GLU A 85 -7.80 0.58 -24.48
N LEU A 86 -8.65 -0.20 -23.80
CA LEU A 86 -9.38 0.28 -22.63
C LEU A 86 -8.43 0.74 -21.51
N LYS A 87 -7.35 -0.01 -21.24
CA LYS A 87 -6.32 0.40 -20.26
C LYS A 87 -5.60 1.68 -20.66
N ILE A 88 -5.27 1.84 -21.94
CA ILE A 88 -4.65 3.09 -22.44
C ILE A 88 -5.61 4.27 -22.26
N LEU A 89 -6.89 4.12 -22.63
CA LEU A 89 -7.91 5.17 -22.46
C LEU A 89 -8.08 5.55 -21.00
N GLU A 90 -8.14 4.55 -20.11
CA GLU A 90 -8.22 4.77 -18.68
C GLU A 90 -7.00 5.54 -18.16
N MET A 91 -5.77 5.15 -18.54
CA MET A 91 -4.57 5.86 -18.13
C MET A 91 -4.54 7.30 -18.65
N LYS A 92 -4.88 7.51 -19.93
CA LYS A 92 -4.94 8.84 -20.55
C LYS A 92 -5.98 9.74 -19.87
N SER A 93 -7.11 9.17 -19.43
CA SER A 93 -8.13 9.94 -18.70
C SER A 93 -7.62 10.51 -17.36
N ARG A 94 -6.54 9.94 -16.80
CA ARG A 94 -5.93 10.35 -15.53
C ARG A 94 -4.75 11.32 -15.69
N GLU A 95 -4.38 11.72 -16.92
CA GLU A 95 -3.21 12.58 -17.16
C GLU A 95 -3.28 13.91 -16.39
N LYS A 96 -4.47 14.52 -16.29
CA LYS A 96 -4.66 15.76 -15.51
C LYS A 96 -4.29 15.57 -14.04
N GLU A 97 -4.64 14.43 -13.45
CA GLU A 97 -4.29 14.11 -12.07
C GLU A 97 -2.78 13.89 -11.92
N VAL A 98 -2.15 13.26 -12.91
CA VAL A 98 -0.70 13.02 -12.95
C VAL A 98 0.07 14.33 -12.98
N TYR A 99 -0.35 15.30 -13.80
CA TYR A 99 0.27 16.63 -13.82
C TYR A 99 0.06 17.43 -12.53
N ASN A 100 -1.06 17.20 -11.85
CA ASN A 100 -1.36 17.85 -10.57
C ASN A 100 -0.75 17.12 -9.36
N PHE A 101 -0.04 16.01 -9.59
CA PHE A 101 0.57 15.22 -8.54
C PHE A 101 1.55 16.04 -7.68
N LYS A 102 1.40 15.95 -6.37
CA LYS A 102 2.30 16.57 -5.39
C LYS A 102 3.07 15.47 -4.68
N PHE A 103 4.31 15.74 -4.28
CA PHE A 103 5.17 14.71 -3.69
C PHE A 103 4.49 14.01 -2.49
N TYR A 104 3.74 14.73 -1.65
CA TYR A 104 3.07 14.17 -0.47
C TYR A 104 1.90 13.25 -0.81
N HIS A 105 1.32 13.35 -2.03
CA HIS A 105 0.31 12.37 -2.49
C HIS A 105 0.89 10.96 -2.59
N THR A 106 2.21 10.82 -2.64
CA THR A 106 2.86 9.52 -2.57
C THR A 106 2.44 8.76 -1.32
N VAL A 107 2.11 9.42 -0.18
CA VAL A 107 1.76 8.73 1.09
C VAL A 107 0.58 7.82 0.84
N ALA A 108 -0.50 8.38 0.29
CA ALA A 108 -1.72 7.63 0.02
C ALA A 108 -1.49 6.47 -0.97
N ASN A 109 -0.75 6.72 -2.05
CA ASN A 109 -0.47 5.71 -3.07
C ASN A 109 0.35 4.54 -2.52
N GLN A 110 1.43 4.84 -1.81
CA GLN A 110 2.33 3.83 -1.28
C GLN A 110 1.65 3.05 -0.14
N THR A 111 0.89 3.71 0.75
CA THR A 111 0.11 3.01 1.78
C THR A 111 -0.92 2.05 1.17
N LEU A 112 -1.67 2.47 0.14
CA LEU A 112 -2.63 1.58 -0.53
C LEU A 112 -1.93 0.37 -1.15
N PHE A 113 -0.81 0.61 -1.84
CA PHE A 113 -0.01 -0.45 -2.43
C PHE A 113 0.44 -1.47 -1.38
N GLU A 114 1.05 -1.01 -0.28
CA GLU A 114 1.57 -1.90 0.76
C GLU A 114 0.45 -2.65 1.50
N LEU A 115 -0.65 -1.98 1.85
CA LEU A 115 -1.81 -2.66 2.46
C LEU A 115 -2.40 -3.70 1.51
N SER A 116 -2.51 -3.38 0.22
CA SER A 116 -2.94 -4.34 -0.81
C SER A 116 -2.01 -5.55 -0.85
N THR A 117 -0.69 -5.37 -0.81
CA THR A 117 0.27 -6.49 -0.75
C THR A 117 0.14 -7.30 0.53
N LEU A 118 -0.14 -6.66 1.67
CA LEU A 118 -0.29 -7.35 2.95
C LEU A 118 -1.57 -8.17 3.02
N PHE A 119 -2.70 -7.62 2.56
CA PHE A 119 -4.00 -8.28 2.64
C PHE A 119 -4.32 -9.19 1.45
N ASN A 120 -3.93 -8.83 0.23
CA ASN A 120 -4.22 -9.62 -0.97
C ASN A 120 -3.10 -10.63 -1.26
N THR A 121 -3.44 -11.72 -1.95
CA THR A 121 -2.46 -12.69 -2.45
C THR A 121 -1.80 -12.12 -3.70
N ASN A 122 -0.48 -12.25 -3.83
CA ASN A 122 0.29 -11.60 -4.91
C ASN A 122 -0.17 -12.05 -6.31
N TYR A 123 0.02 -11.16 -7.29
CA TYR A 123 -0.39 -11.36 -8.69
C TYR A 123 0.21 -12.64 -9.31
N TRP A 124 1.42 -13.04 -8.93
CA TRP A 124 2.11 -14.22 -9.47
C TRP A 124 1.68 -15.56 -8.83
N GLU A 125 0.89 -15.55 -7.76
CA GLU A 125 0.47 -16.76 -7.04
C GLU A 125 -0.96 -17.21 -7.45
N ARG A 126 -1.03 -18.11 -8.45
CA ARG A 126 -2.17 -18.97 -8.87
C ARG A 126 -3.30 -18.40 -9.76
N ASN A 127 -3.84 -19.31 -10.56
CA ASN A 127 -4.88 -19.19 -11.60
C ASN A 127 -5.97 -18.11 -11.35
N TYR A 128 -6.28 -17.37 -12.41
CA TYR A 128 -7.12 -16.16 -12.42
C TYR A 128 -8.62 -16.37 -12.15
N THR A 129 -9.09 -17.61 -12.02
CA THR A 129 -10.53 -17.88 -12.18
C THR A 129 -11.38 -17.64 -10.94
N ASP A 130 -10.82 -17.59 -9.72
CA ASP A 130 -11.62 -17.50 -8.47
C ASP A 130 -11.08 -16.48 -7.45
N ARG A 131 -10.34 -15.46 -7.90
CA ARG A 131 -9.74 -14.48 -6.98
C ARG A 131 -10.78 -13.47 -6.45
N VAL A 132 -11.03 -13.52 -5.15
CA VAL A 132 -11.68 -12.43 -4.41
C VAL A 132 -10.60 -11.61 -3.72
N ASP A 133 -10.46 -10.34 -4.10
CA ASP A 133 -9.63 -9.39 -3.37
C ASP A 133 -10.18 -9.23 -1.95
N ILE A 134 -9.32 -9.49 -0.96
CA ILE A 134 -9.65 -9.31 0.45
C ILE A 134 -9.77 -7.82 0.74
N LEU A 135 -8.87 -7.02 0.18
CA LEU A 135 -8.89 -5.57 0.26
C LEU A 135 -9.19 -4.98 -1.12
N LYS A 136 -10.28 -4.24 -1.22
CA LYS A 136 -10.53 -3.27 -2.30
C LYS A 136 -10.33 -1.85 -1.77
N GLY A 137 -9.42 -1.09 -2.37
CA GLY A 137 -9.11 0.26 -1.93
C GLY A 137 -9.15 1.26 -3.06
N ASP A 138 -9.50 2.50 -2.74
CA ASP A 138 -9.47 3.64 -3.66
C ASP A 138 -8.81 4.86 -2.99
N ILE A 139 -8.29 5.78 -3.80
CA ILE A 139 -7.65 7.01 -3.35
C ILE A 139 -8.46 8.20 -3.81
N MET A 140 -8.90 9.03 -2.87
CA MET A 140 -9.73 10.20 -3.17
C MET A 140 -9.00 11.50 -2.84
N ASP A 141 -9.18 12.50 -3.70
CA ASP A 141 -8.77 13.86 -3.41
C ASP A 141 -9.78 14.50 -2.46
N PRO A 142 -9.37 15.02 -1.29
CA PRO A 142 -10.30 15.64 -0.38
C PRO A 142 -10.98 16.92 -0.92
N LEU A 143 -10.46 17.50 -2.00
CA LEU A 143 -11.11 18.62 -2.71
C LEU A 143 -12.33 18.19 -3.52
N ASP A 144 -12.41 16.91 -3.92
CA ASP A 144 -13.54 16.35 -4.66
C ASP A 144 -14.69 15.91 -3.74
N LEU A 145 -14.49 16.01 -2.42
CA LEU A 145 -15.45 15.55 -1.42
C LEU A 145 -16.37 16.67 -0.96
N ALA A 146 -17.68 16.38 -0.92
CA ALA A 146 -18.68 17.30 -0.39
C ALA A 146 -18.57 17.55 1.14
N THR A 147 -17.79 16.74 1.85
CA THR A 147 -17.63 16.84 3.31
C THR A 147 -16.29 16.25 3.76
N ARG A 148 -15.80 16.72 4.92
CA ARG A 148 -14.63 16.17 5.62
C ARG A 148 -15.00 15.23 6.78
N ASP A 149 -16.30 15.06 7.07
CA ASP A 149 -16.77 14.14 8.10
C ASP A 149 -16.58 12.68 7.65
N LEU A 150 -15.65 11.98 8.31
CA LEU A 150 -15.30 10.60 7.97
C LEU A 150 -16.49 9.63 8.13
N GLY A 151 -17.42 9.88 9.05
CA GLY A 151 -18.62 9.08 9.23
C GLY A 151 -19.58 9.21 8.05
N VAL A 152 -19.79 10.45 7.57
CA VAL A 152 -20.61 10.70 6.37
C VAL A 152 -19.95 10.07 5.14
N LEU A 153 -18.64 10.24 4.96
CA LEU A 153 -17.90 9.63 3.85
C LEU A 153 -18.01 8.10 3.89
N GLY A 154 -17.82 7.49 5.06
CA GLY A 154 -17.88 6.03 5.21
C GLY A 154 -19.25 5.45 4.84
N ARG A 155 -20.33 6.17 5.18
CA ARG A 155 -21.70 5.80 4.78
C ARG A 155 -21.95 6.03 3.29
N HIS A 156 -21.54 7.18 2.75
CA HIS A 156 -21.77 7.56 1.35
C HIS A 156 -21.09 6.58 0.39
N PHE A 157 -19.80 6.31 0.60
CA PHE A 157 -19.02 5.40 -0.23
C PHE A 157 -19.16 3.93 0.16
N LYS A 158 -19.93 3.63 1.21
CA LYS A 158 -20.14 2.27 1.74
C LYS A 158 -18.82 1.52 2.02
N VAL A 159 -17.78 2.23 2.46
CA VAL A 159 -16.49 1.63 2.80
C VAL A 159 -16.40 1.19 4.27
N ASN A 160 -15.56 0.19 4.57
CA ASN A 160 -15.35 -0.26 5.95
C ASN A 160 -14.42 0.69 6.72
N TYR A 161 -13.40 1.21 6.05
CA TYR A 161 -12.38 2.06 6.65
C TYR A 161 -12.09 3.30 5.80
N ILE A 162 -11.71 4.38 6.47
CA ILE A 162 -11.13 5.56 5.82
C ILE A 162 -9.79 5.87 6.48
N ILE A 163 -8.76 6.04 5.66
CA ILE A 163 -7.42 6.45 6.07
C ILE A 163 -7.22 7.90 5.63
N SER A 164 -6.67 8.74 6.52
CA SER A 164 -6.32 10.12 6.21
C SER A 164 -4.99 10.50 6.84
N PHE A 165 -4.34 11.51 6.25
CA PHE A 165 -3.03 12.00 6.67
C PHE A 165 -3.07 13.49 6.90
N GLU A 166 -2.51 13.94 8.02
CA GLU A 166 -2.47 15.34 8.42
C GLU A 166 -1.07 15.72 8.90
N ASN A 167 -0.80 17.02 8.99
CA ASN A 167 0.43 17.56 9.57
C ASN A 167 1.70 17.02 8.93
N ILE A 168 1.72 16.82 7.61
CA ILE A 168 2.91 16.36 6.91
C ILE A 168 3.97 17.46 6.95
N HIS A 169 5.11 17.17 7.56
CA HIS A 169 6.23 18.09 7.60
C HIS A 169 7.56 17.36 7.66
N THR A 170 8.61 18.02 7.20
CA THR A 170 9.98 17.56 7.43
C THR A 170 10.67 18.38 8.49
N ASP A 171 11.54 17.72 9.23
CA ASP A 171 12.36 18.30 10.29
C ASP A 171 13.80 17.78 10.18
N SER A 172 14.74 18.42 10.86
CA SER A 172 16.11 17.92 11.02
C SER A 172 16.39 17.65 12.49
N LYS A 173 16.51 16.38 12.85
CA LYS A 173 16.82 15.94 14.22
C LYS A 173 18.22 15.36 14.25
N ASN A 174 19.15 16.02 14.94
CA ASN A 174 20.56 15.61 15.03
C ASN A 174 21.24 15.44 13.66
N GLY A 175 20.91 16.30 12.69
CA GLY A 175 21.45 16.23 11.32
C GLY A 175 20.79 15.14 10.45
N VAL A 176 19.81 14.40 10.98
CA VAL A 176 19.03 13.41 10.23
C VAL A 176 17.78 14.07 9.68
N LEU A 177 17.52 13.89 8.39
CA LEU A 177 16.26 14.31 7.79
C LEU A 177 15.15 13.37 8.26
N THR A 178 14.12 13.96 8.84
CA THR A 178 12.96 13.24 9.37
C THR A 178 11.69 13.74 8.69
N LEU A 179 10.83 12.82 8.25
CA LEU A 179 9.46 13.11 7.83
C LEU A 179 8.51 12.73 8.96
N LYS A 180 7.60 13.65 9.30
CA LYS A 180 6.54 13.41 10.28
C LYS A 180 5.17 13.67 9.68
N TYR A 181 4.19 12.86 10.09
CA TYR A 181 2.79 13.11 9.81
C TYR A 181 1.88 12.35 10.79
N THR A 182 0.64 12.79 10.92
CA THR A 182 -0.39 12.06 11.65
C THR A 182 -1.18 11.18 10.68
N VAL A 183 -1.25 9.88 10.95
CA VAL A 183 -2.15 8.96 10.27
C VAL A 183 -3.41 8.74 11.12
N THR A 184 -4.57 8.79 10.48
CA THR A 184 -5.88 8.55 11.12
C THR A 184 -6.60 7.43 10.37
N LEU A 185 -7.09 6.42 11.11
CA LEU A 185 -7.95 5.35 10.61
C LEU A 185 -9.33 5.46 11.27
N PHE A 186 -10.35 5.67 10.45
CA PHE A 186 -11.75 5.66 10.86
C PHE A 186 -12.40 4.31 10.50
N SER A 187 -13.15 3.73 11.45
CA SER A 187 -13.96 2.53 11.24
C SER A 187 -15.42 2.92 11.07
N ARG A 188 -16.01 2.62 9.92
CA ARG A 188 -17.45 2.86 9.70
C ARG A 188 -18.30 2.03 10.64
N ASN A 189 -17.93 0.77 10.86
CA ASN A 189 -18.70 -0.16 11.68
C ASN A 189 -18.78 0.30 13.14
N GLU A 190 -17.68 0.86 13.67
CA GLU A 190 -17.66 1.43 15.03
C GLU A 190 -18.04 2.91 15.06
N ASN A 191 -18.20 3.53 13.89
CA ASN A 191 -18.46 4.95 13.69
C ASN A 191 -17.52 5.87 14.50
N GLN A 192 -16.24 5.50 14.58
CA GLN A 192 -15.23 6.23 15.34
C GLN A 192 -13.83 6.10 14.74
N VAL A 193 -12.94 7.00 15.15
CA VAL A 193 -11.50 6.89 14.88
C VAL A 193 -10.92 5.79 15.78
N ILE A 194 -10.33 4.77 15.17
CA ILE A 194 -9.77 3.60 15.86
C ILE A 194 -8.24 3.60 15.91
N LEU A 195 -7.60 4.48 15.14
CA LEU A 195 -6.18 4.77 15.23
C LEU A 195 -5.98 6.24 14.87
N LYS A 196 -5.23 6.97 15.69
CA LYS A 196 -4.67 8.28 15.36
C LYS A 196 -3.27 8.34 15.94
N LYS A 197 -2.25 8.37 15.08
CA LYS A 197 -0.85 8.24 15.51
C LYS A 197 0.06 9.17 14.70
N GLU A 198 0.99 9.83 15.39
CA GLU A 198 2.10 10.50 14.73
C GLU A 198 3.14 9.47 14.31
N ILE A 199 3.53 9.53 13.05
CA ILE A 199 4.50 8.66 12.41
C ILE A 199 5.75 9.46 12.12
N GLU A 200 6.90 8.88 12.41
CA GLU A 200 8.22 9.46 12.16
C GLU A 200 9.00 8.51 11.25
N GLY A 201 9.38 8.95 10.06
CA GLY A 201 10.29 8.22 9.16
C GLY A 201 11.60 8.97 9.00
N ASN A 202 12.71 8.26 9.16
CA ASN A 202 14.04 8.84 9.11
C ASN A 202 14.75 8.45 7.82
N ALA A 203 15.45 9.41 7.20
CA ALA A 203 16.42 9.07 6.18
C ALA A 203 17.60 8.35 6.86
N PRO A 204 17.99 7.14 6.42
CA PRO A 204 19.15 6.46 7.00
C PRO A 204 20.39 7.34 6.80
N VAL A 205 21.14 7.54 7.89
CA VAL A 205 22.25 8.51 7.98
C VAL A 205 23.53 7.96 7.34
N ASP A 206 23.72 6.64 7.34
CA ASP A 206 24.93 6.01 6.82
C ASP A 206 24.63 4.65 6.17
N ASN A 207 24.95 4.56 4.88
CA ASN A 207 25.07 3.35 4.05
C ASN A 207 23.86 2.39 3.98
N PHE A 208 23.61 1.90 2.77
CA PHE A 208 22.73 0.76 2.42
C PHE A 208 22.92 -0.53 3.29
N LYS A 209 23.89 -0.55 4.21
CA LYS A 209 24.22 -1.63 5.15
C LYS A 209 23.27 -1.69 6.37
N LEU A 210 22.85 -0.56 6.93
CA LEU A 210 21.87 -0.52 8.04
C LEU A 210 20.47 -0.95 7.58
N LEU A 211 20.17 -0.75 6.30
CA LEU A 211 18.97 -1.28 5.63
C LEU A 211 18.99 -2.81 5.44
N ARG A 212 20.08 -3.53 5.74
CA ARG A 212 20.08 -5.01 5.79
C ARG A 212 19.99 -5.57 7.20
N GLU A 213 20.42 -4.82 8.21
CA GLU A 213 20.42 -5.25 9.61
C GLU A 213 19.06 -5.00 10.28
N ILE A 214 18.36 -3.92 9.91
CA ILE A 214 16.98 -3.66 10.35
C ILE A 214 15.97 -4.51 9.55
N PHE A 215 16.36 -5.01 8.38
CA PHE A 215 15.50 -5.70 7.43
C PHE A 215 16.07 -7.09 7.10
N PRO A 216 15.90 -8.08 8.00
CA PRO A 216 16.43 -9.42 7.76
C PRO A 216 15.79 -10.05 6.51
N PRO A 217 16.58 -10.73 5.66
CA PRO A 217 16.06 -11.41 4.48
C PRO A 217 15.22 -12.60 4.93
N GLY A 218 13.93 -12.59 4.61
CA GLY A 218 13.06 -13.75 4.83
C GLY A 218 11.57 -13.47 4.98
N ASN A 219 11.15 -12.26 5.39
CA ASN A 219 9.74 -11.93 5.57
C ASN A 219 9.41 -10.58 4.91
N MET A 220 8.52 -10.63 3.91
CA MET A 220 8.27 -9.63 2.85
C MET A 220 9.34 -9.59 1.77
N HIS A 221 8.89 -9.82 0.54
CA HIS A 221 9.66 -9.70 -0.69
C HIS A 221 10.65 -8.53 -0.64
N GLU A 222 11.88 -8.80 -1.09
CA GLU A 222 12.95 -7.86 -1.37
C GLU A 222 12.51 -6.73 -2.32
N PHE A 223 11.65 -5.82 -1.87
CA PHE A 223 11.59 -4.48 -2.40
C PHE A 223 12.57 -3.68 -1.56
N GLY A 224 13.85 -3.83 -1.90
CA GLY A 224 14.90 -2.98 -1.36
C GLY A 224 14.39 -1.55 -1.38
N ILE A 225 14.46 -0.87 -0.25
CA ILE A 225 14.16 0.56 -0.13
C ILE A 225 15.26 1.29 -0.89
N HIS A 226 15.25 1.15 -2.22
CA HIS A 226 16.00 1.98 -3.14
C HIS A 226 15.27 3.31 -3.14
N CYS A 227 15.79 4.23 -2.35
CA CYS A 227 15.42 5.63 -2.43
C CYS A 227 16.53 6.36 -3.16
N ASP A 228 16.15 7.30 -4.03
CA ASP A 228 17.12 8.02 -4.85
C ASP A 228 17.63 9.29 -4.17
N ASN A 229 17.01 9.69 -3.05
CA ASN A 229 17.42 10.82 -2.22
C ASN A 229 16.89 10.69 -0.79
N TYR A 230 17.43 11.48 0.14
CA TYR A 230 17.08 11.45 1.56
C TYR A 230 15.59 11.69 1.84
N LEU A 231 14.93 12.60 1.12
CA LEU A 231 13.50 12.88 1.30
C LEU A 231 12.66 11.66 0.93
N GLU A 232 12.99 10.99 -0.17
CA GLU A 232 12.35 9.74 -0.59
C GLU A 232 12.58 8.62 0.42
N CYS A 233 13.78 8.53 1.02
CA CYS A 233 14.06 7.53 2.05
C CYS A 233 13.23 7.75 3.32
N ALA A 234 13.24 8.98 3.85
CA ALA A 234 12.45 9.34 5.04
C ALA A 234 10.96 9.07 4.80
N PHE A 235 10.49 9.39 3.60
CA PHE A 235 9.15 9.12 3.15
C PHE A 235 8.80 7.63 3.13
N LYS A 236 9.61 6.79 2.47
CA LYS A 236 9.38 5.33 2.40
C LYS A 236 9.41 4.69 3.78
N SER A 237 10.34 5.13 4.64
CA SER A 237 10.40 4.70 6.04
C SER A 237 9.13 5.07 6.79
N ALA A 238 8.65 6.32 6.67
CA ALA A 238 7.45 6.76 7.34
C ALA A 238 6.23 5.96 6.86
N VAL A 239 6.05 5.81 5.54
CA VAL A 239 4.93 5.04 4.97
C VAL A 239 4.92 3.63 5.53
N ARG A 240 6.05 2.92 5.50
CA ARG A 240 6.15 1.57 6.07
C ARG A 240 5.66 1.53 7.52
N PHE A 241 6.16 2.41 8.38
CA PHE A 241 5.75 2.44 9.79
C PHE A 241 4.24 2.73 9.94
N SER A 242 3.70 3.66 9.15
CA SER A 242 2.25 3.91 9.16
C SER A 242 1.45 2.69 8.69
N THR A 243 1.93 1.99 7.65
CA THR A 243 1.30 0.79 7.10
C THR A 243 1.32 -0.34 8.12
N GLU A 244 2.41 -0.54 8.86
CA GLU A 244 2.51 -1.55 9.91
C GLU A 244 1.46 -1.30 11.02
N GLU A 245 1.30 -0.05 11.46
CA GLU A 245 0.29 0.34 12.44
C GLU A 245 -1.14 0.17 11.91
N LEU A 246 -1.39 0.60 10.67
CA LEU A 246 -2.67 0.43 9.98
C LEU A 246 -3.01 -1.05 9.80
N PHE A 247 -2.06 -1.86 9.34
CA PHE A 247 -2.24 -3.30 9.16
C PHE A 247 -2.56 -3.98 10.48
N LYS A 248 -1.85 -3.66 11.57
CA LYS A 248 -2.16 -4.18 12.90
C LYS A 248 -3.61 -3.86 13.30
N ALA A 249 -3.99 -2.58 13.22
CA ALA A 249 -5.33 -2.14 13.61
C ALA A 249 -6.46 -2.76 12.76
N ILE A 250 -6.24 -2.91 11.45
CA ILE A 250 -7.21 -3.48 10.51
C ILE A 250 -7.28 -5.01 10.66
N SER A 251 -6.12 -5.68 10.72
CA SER A 251 -6.04 -7.14 10.75
C SER A 251 -6.70 -7.72 12.00
N GLU A 252 -6.56 -7.09 13.16
CA GLU A 252 -7.26 -7.48 14.40
C GLU A 252 -8.78 -7.53 14.22
N ARG A 253 -9.35 -6.63 13.40
CA ARG A 253 -10.80 -6.52 13.15
C ARG A 253 -11.30 -7.37 11.99
N GLN A 254 -10.41 -7.71 11.05
CA GLN A 254 -10.75 -8.44 9.83
C GLN A 254 -10.45 -9.93 9.90
N LYS A 255 -9.80 -10.41 10.96
CA LYS A 255 -9.61 -11.84 11.21
C LYS A 255 -10.95 -12.58 11.25
N LYS A 256 -10.99 -13.77 10.64
CA LYS A 256 -12.12 -14.70 10.69
C LYS A 256 -12.12 -15.51 11.98
#